data_AF-A0A821ND15-F1
#
_entry.id   AF-A0A821ND15-F1
#
_cell.length_a   1.000
_cell.length_b   1.000
_cell.length_c   1.000
_cell.angle_alpha   90.00
_cell.angle_beta   90.00
_cell.angle_gamma   90.00
#
_symmetry.space_group_name_H-M   'P 1'
#
loop_
_entity.id
_entity.type
_entity.pdbx_description
1 polymer ?
#
loop_
_entity_poly.entity_id
_entity_poly.type
_entity_poly.pdbx_seq_one_letter_code
_entity_poly.pdbx_strand_id
1 'polypeptide(L)'
;MDLGVIASLTTVASMLRLSKTRIFYAMTHDGLLPLIFAKIHSQTTTPWVSISIHGICCAIISDICSIDILDKSASISVSVTYIFAHIGVIALIQFLLINKF
;
A
#
# COMPACT_ATOMS: atom_id res chain seq x y z
N MET A 1 9.96 -28.87 -5.80
CA MET A 1 9.12 -27.67 -5.59
C MET A 1 7.70 -28.09 -5.79
N ASP A 2 6.96 -28.25 -4.70
CA ASP A 2 5.58 -28.73 -4.76
C ASP A 2 4.67 -27.63 -5.31
N LEU A 3 3.68 -28.02 -6.11
CA LEU A 3 2.66 -27.12 -6.68
C LEU A 3 2.01 -26.19 -5.63
N GLY A 4 2.01 -26.59 -4.36
CA GLY A 4 1.52 -25.78 -3.25
C GLY A 4 2.35 -24.50 -2.97
N VAL A 5 3.68 -24.54 -3.10
CA VAL A 5 4.56 -23.39 -2.79
C VAL A 5 4.45 -22.32 -3.87
N ILE A 6 4.46 -22.72 -5.14
CA ILE A 6 4.28 -21.80 -6.27
C ILE A 6 2.88 -21.18 -6.30
N ALA A 7 1.85 -21.97 -5.97
CA ALA A 7 0.48 -21.45 -5.88
C ALA A 7 0.32 -20.42 -4.76
N SER A 8 0.91 -20.65 -3.58
CA SER A 8 0.81 -19.73 -2.45
C SER A 8 1.61 -18.44 -2.69
N LEU A 9 2.85 -18.52 -3.18
CA LEU A 9 3.69 -17.36 -3.49
C LEU A 9 3.03 -16.44 -4.53
N THR A 10 2.49 -17.02 -5.62
CA THR A 10 1.84 -16.25 -6.69
C THR A 10 0.55 -15.57 -6.21
N THR A 11 -0.20 -16.27 -5.36
CA THR A 11 -1.43 -15.73 -4.76
C THR A 11 -1.12 -14.52 -3.88
N VAL A 12 -0.15 -14.65 -2.96
CA VAL A 12 0.23 -13.56 -2.04
C VAL A 12 0.80 -12.37 -2.81
N ALA A 13 1.68 -12.59 -3.78
CA ALA A 13 2.24 -11.51 -4.60
C ALA A 13 1.16 -10.74 -5.38
N SER A 14 0.13 -11.44 -5.89
CA SER A 14 -1.00 -10.80 -6.58
C SER A 14 -1.90 -10.03 -5.62
N MET A 15 -2.15 -10.56 -4.43
CA MET A 15 -2.91 -9.85 -3.38
C MET A 15 -2.21 -8.55 -2.96
N LEU A 16 -0.89 -8.60 -2.71
CA LEU A 16 -0.12 -7.43 -2.29
C LEU A 16 -0.10 -6.32 -3.36
N ARG A 17 0.01 -6.67 -4.64
CA ARG A 17 -0.11 -5.71 -5.74
C ARG A 17 -1.45 -4.98 -5.74
N LEU A 18 -2.54 -5.71 -5.49
CA LEU A 18 -3.90 -5.14 -5.43
C LEU A 18 -4.14 -4.30 -4.17
N SER A 19 -3.61 -4.71 -3.02
CA SER A 19 -3.78 -4.00 -1.74
C SER A 19 -3.36 -2.54 -1.80
N LYS A 20 -2.18 -2.25 -2.38
CA LYS A 20 -1.69 -0.87 -2.49
C LYS A 20 -2.59 0.01 -3.35
N THR A 21 -3.17 -0.55 -4.41
CA THR A 21 -4.05 0.20 -5.30
C THR A 21 -5.40 0.56 -4.69
N ARG A 22 -5.95 -0.30 -3.81
CA ARG A 22 -7.22 0.00 -3.11
C ARG A 22 -7.07 1.16 -2.13
N ILE A 23 -5.99 1.16 -1.36
CA ILE A 23 -5.71 2.22 -0.39
C ILE A 23 -5.45 3.54 -1.14
N PHE A 24 -4.68 3.48 -2.23
CA PHE A 24 -4.43 4.66 -3.08
C PHE A 24 -5.71 5.24 -3.70
N TYR A 25 -6.63 4.38 -4.14
CA TYR A 25 -7.93 4.78 -4.66
C TYR A 25 -8.84 5.41 -3.59
N ALA A 26 -8.90 4.82 -2.40
CA ALA A 26 -9.62 5.41 -1.27
C ALA A 26 -9.04 6.78 -0.89
N MET A 27 -7.71 6.91 -0.84
CA MET A 27 -7.03 8.19 -0.57
C MET A 27 -7.30 9.27 -1.64
N THR A 28 -7.52 8.90 -2.91
CA THR A 28 -7.97 9.85 -3.94
C THR A 28 -9.42 10.28 -3.77
N HIS A 29 -10.29 9.41 -3.25
CA HIS A 29 -11.69 9.73 -2.96
C HIS A 29 -11.82 10.64 -1.72
N ASP A 30 -10.90 10.52 -0.77
CA ASP A 30 -10.80 11.38 0.41
C ASP A 30 -10.18 12.77 0.10
N GLY A 31 -9.84 13.04 -1.17
CA GLY A 31 -9.31 14.34 -1.63
C GLY A 31 -7.85 14.62 -1.24
N LEU A 32 -7.13 13.62 -0.71
CA LEU A 32 -5.75 13.76 -0.19
C LEU A 32 -4.66 13.71 -1.27
N LEU A 33 -4.99 13.26 -2.48
CA LEU A 33 -4.08 13.09 -3.61
C LEU A 33 -4.60 13.85 -4.83
N PRO A 34 -3.75 14.58 -5.57
CA PRO A 34 -4.18 15.40 -6.70
C PRO A 34 -4.86 14.57 -7.80
N LEU A 35 -5.99 15.06 -8.31
CA LEU A 35 -6.93 14.42 -9.26
C LEU A 35 -6.29 13.83 -10.54
N ILE A 36 -5.03 14.12 -10.83
CA ILE A 36 -4.28 13.54 -11.95
C ILE A 36 -4.15 12.02 -11.79
N PHE A 37 -4.07 11.51 -10.55
CA PHE A 37 -4.09 10.07 -10.25
C PHE A 37 -5.49 9.43 -10.35
N ALA A 38 -6.55 10.24 -10.43
CA ALA A 38 -7.92 9.82 -10.65
C ALA A 38 -8.30 9.78 -12.16
N LYS A 39 -7.33 9.85 -13.08
CA LYS A 39 -7.58 9.63 -14.51
C LYS A 39 -7.76 8.12 -14.76
N ILE A 40 -8.92 7.64 -14.33
CA ILE A 40 -9.43 6.28 -14.47
C ILE A 40 -9.82 6.10 -15.94
N HIS A 41 -9.45 4.98 -16.56
CA HIS A 41 -10.02 4.62 -17.86
C HIS A 41 -11.52 4.29 -17.66
N SER A 42 -12.38 4.97 -18.41
CA SER A 42 -13.85 5.04 -18.26
C SER A 42 -14.61 3.70 -18.30
N GLN A 43 -13.95 2.55 -18.53
CA GLN A 43 -14.60 1.25 -18.68
C GLN A 43 -14.26 0.22 -17.60
N THR A 44 -13.12 0.31 -16.91
CA THR A 44 -12.67 -0.79 -16.03
C THR A 44 -12.55 -0.44 -14.56
N THR A 45 -12.73 0.83 -14.15
CA THR A 45 -12.62 1.27 -12.74
C THR A 45 -11.32 0.83 -12.03
N THR A 46 -10.34 0.32 -12.79
CA THR A 46 -9.09 -0.23 -12.26
C THR A 46 -7.99 0.79 -12.54
N PRO A 47 -7.29 1.29 -11.51
CA PRO A 47 -6.17 2.22 -11.68
C PRO A 47 -4.95 1.49 -12.26
N TRP A 48 -5.00 1.18 -13.56
CA TRP A 48 -3.92 0.49 -14.28
C TRP A 48 -2.62 1.30 -14.23
N VAL A 49 -2.70 2.63 -14.28
CA VAL A 49 -1.56 3.54 -14.22
C VAL A 49 -0.76 3.33 -12.92
N SER A 50 -1.44 3.23 -11.77
CA SER A 50 -0.79 2.98 -10.50
C SER A 50 -0.12 1.61 -10.46
N ILE A 51 -0.78 0.56 -10.96
CA ILE A 51 -0.20 -0.79 -10.99
C ILE A 51 1.04 -0.87 -11.88
N SER A 52 1.00 -0.26 -13.07
CA SER A 52 2.13 -0.24 -14.00
C SER A 52 3.30 0.56 -13.44
N ILE A 53 3.06 1.73 -12.84
CA ILE A 53 4.10 2.54 -12.21
C ILE A 53 4.78 1.79 -11.08
N HIS A 54 4.02 1.17 -10.16
CA HIS A 54 4.60 0.42 -9.05
C HIS A 54 5.34 -0.83 -9.54
N GLY A 55 4.81 -1.53 -10.55
CA GLY A 55 5.47 -2.69 -11.15
C GLY A 55 6.80 -2.34 -11.81
N ILE A 56 6.84 -1.24 -12.58
CA ILE A 56 8.06 -0.76 -13.23
C ILE A 56 9.09 -0.29 -12.19
N CYS A 57 8.67 0.50 -11.19
CA CYS A 57 9.56 0.88 -10.09
C CYS A 57 10.11 -0.36 -9.36
N CYS A 58 9.27 -1.35 -9.05
CA CYS A 58 9.70 -2.55 -8.35
C CYS A 58 10.67 -3.39 -9.18
N ALA A 59 10.48 -3.50 -10.50
CA ALA A 59 11.40 -4.18 -11.40
C ALA A 59 12.78 -3.51 -11.43
N ILE A 60 12.83 -2.17 -11.50
CA ILE A 60 14.08 -1.40 -11.49
C ILE A 60 14.81 -1.53 -10.15
N ILE A 61 14.06 -1.45 -9.03
CA ILE A 61 14.63 -1.56 -7.68
C ILE A 61 15.14 -2.98 -7.41
N SER A 62 14.45 -4.01 -7.92
CA SER A 62 14.84 -5.41 -7.77
C SER A 62 16.12 -5.76 -8.53
N ASP A 63 16.44 -5.06 -9.63
CA ASP A 63 17.65 -5.32 -10.43
C ASP A 63 18.92 -4.76 -9.75
N ILE A 64 18.76 -3.70 -8.94
CA ILE A 64 19.89 -2.99 -8.32
C ILE A 64 20.19 -3.44 -6.87
N CYS A 65 19.23 -4.07 -6.18
CA CYS A 65 19.26 -4.18 -4.72
C CYS A 65 19.28 -5.64 -4.21
N SER A 66 20.05 -5.89 -3.15
CA SER A 66 20.13 -7.22 -2.50
C SER A 66 18.87 -7.52 -1.67
N ILE A 67 18.45 -8.78 -1.64
CA ILE A 67 17.23 -9.26 -0.96
C ILE A 67 17.16 -8.85 0.53
N ASP A 68 18.31 -8.82 1.22
CA ASP A 68 18.37 -8.45 2.64
C ASP A 68 17.94 -6.99 2.90
N ILE A 69 18.24 -6.10 1.96
CA ILE A 69 17.93 -4.67 2.08
C ILE A 69 16.44 -4.45 1.78
N LEU A 70 15.89 -5.22 0.84
CA LEU A 70 14.46 -5.22 0.52
C LEU A 70 13.61 -5.64 1.72
N ASP A 71 13.96 -6.73 2.38
CA ASP A 71 13.22 -7.22 3.56
C ASP A 71 13.30 -6.24 4.74
N LYS A 72 14.45 -5.60 4.92
CA LYS A 72 14.62 -4.56 5.95
C LYS A 72 13.80 -3.30 5.63
N SER A 73 13.74 -2.88 4.37
CA SER A 73 12.93 -1.75 3.90
C SER A 73 11.42 -2.03 3.99
N ALA A 74 11.00 -3.27 3.69
CA ALA A 74 9.61 -3.68 3.83
C ALA A 74 9.17 -3.67 5.30
N SER A 75 9.98 -4.23 6.20
CA SER A 75 9.66 -4.31 7.62
C SER A 75 9.51 -2.94 8.27
N ILE A 76 10.43 -2.00 7.98
CA ILE A 76 10.34 -0.63 8.53
C ILE A 76 9.07 0.10 8.08
N SER A 77 8.63 -0.12 6.84
CA SER A 77 7.40 0.52 6.32
C SER A 77 6.14 0.14 7.11
N VAL A 78 6.05 -1.14 7.49
CA VAL A 78 4.92 -1.68 8.25
C VAL A 78 4.95 -1.17 9.69
N SER A 79 6.12 -1.15 10.33
CA SER A 79 6.27 -0.60 11.69
C SER A 79 5.88 0.88 11.75
N VAL A 80 6.33 1.70 10.80
CA VAL A 80 5.98 3.14 10.76
C VAL A 80 4.48 3.35 10.59
N THR A 81 3.84 2.55 9.73
CA THR A 81 2.38 2.62 9.53
C THR A 81 1.61 2.26 10.81
N TYR A 82 2.05 1.23 11.53
CA TYR A 82 1.44 0.87 12.81
C TYR A 82 1.62 1.96 13.86
N ILE A 83 2.82 2.53 13.99
CA ILE A 83 3.08 3.63 14.92
C ILE A 83 2.17 4.81 14.61
N PHE A 84 2.04 5.18 13.34
CA PHE A 84 1.15 6.26 12.90
C PHE A 84 -0.32 5.98 13.25
N ALA A 85 -0.80 4.75 13.01
CA ALA A 85 -2.15 4.35 13.37
C ALA A 85 -2.39 4.41 14.89
N HIS A 86 -1.45 3.93 15.70
CA HIS A 86 -1.53 4.00 17.16
C HIS A 86 -1.58 5.44 17.67
N ILE A 87 -0.74 6.33 17.14
CA ILE A 87 -0.75 7.76 17.49
C ILE A 87 -2.11 8.37 17.16
N GLY A 88 -2.67 8.07 15.98
CA GLY A 88 -4.00 8.56 15.58
C GLY A 88 -5.10 8.11 16.54
N VAL A 89 -5.10 6.84 16.96
CA VAL A 89 -6.07 6.31 17.92
C VAL A 89 -5.92 6.98 19.29
N ILE A 90 -4.70 7.18 19.78
CA ILE A 90 -4.44 7.87 21.06
C ILE A 90 -4.92 9.33 21.00
N ALA A 91 -4.63 10.05 19.92
CA ALA A 91 -5.08 11.43 19.73
C ALA A 91 -6.61 11.52 19.68
N LEU A 92 -7.27 10.59 19.00
CA LEU A 92 -8.73 10.51 18.96
C LEU A 92 -9.32 10.25 20.35
N ILE A 93 -8.75 9.32 21.12
CA ILE A 93 -9.22 9.00 22.48
C ILE A 93 -9.03 10.21 23.41
N GLN A 94 -7.91 10.91 23.29
CA GLN A 94 -7.60 12.09 24.10
C GLN A 94 -8.58 13.23 23.82
N PHE A 95 -8.92 13.46 22.55
CA PHE A 95 -9.93 14.44 22.16
C PHE A 95 -11.31 14.10 22.74
N LEU A 96 -11.69 12.82 22.73
CA LEU A 96 -12.96 12.36 23.28
C LEU A 96 -13.04 12.54 24.81
N LEU A 97 -11.92 12.36 25.52
CA LEU A 97 -11.86 12.59 26.97
C LEU A 97 -11.94 14.08 27.33
N ILE A 98 -11.32 14.97 26.55
CA ILE A 98 -11.36 16.42 26.80
C ILE A 98 -12.74 17.02 26.49
N ASN A 99 -13.41 16.55 25.43
CA ASN A 99 -14.71 17.08 25.01
C ASN A 99 -15.91 16.46 25.77
N LYS A 100 -15.66 15.50 26.68
CA LYS A 100 -16.68 14.91 27.56
C LYS A 100 -16.78 15.58 28.93
N PHE A 101 -15.93 16.56 29.21
CA PHE A 101 -15.97 17.44 30.39
C PHE A 101 -16.23 18.88 29.96
#